data_AF-A0A7S3LTG2-F1
#
_entry.id   AF-A0A7S3LTG2-F1
#
_cell.length_a   1.000
_cell.length_b   1.000
_cell.length_c   1.000
_cell.angle_alpha   90.00
_cell.angle_beta   90.00
_cell.angle_gamma   90.00
#
_symmetry.space_group_name_H-M   'P 1'
#
loop_
_entity.id
_entity.type
_entity.pdbx_description
1 polymer ?
#
loop_
_entity_poly.entity_id
_entity_poly.type
_entity_poly.pdbx_seq_one_letter_code
_entity_poly.pdbx_strand_id
1 'polypeptide(L)'
;MKGRPERVMQNEDASISIQVGETNLQVDGLLYSIGRAPIFPNGLERVIGQAAIGKKGGILVNEYLRAKKVKNIYACGDCIEGNPQFTHYAGKQGWYCIRNAFLVGKSNGLVPEMVLRVTFTAPGIGGVGFATVEEARAKDFKKAVAIRKHGTHIDRAVCDDENETTYIELILSDGKSKAAKIIGG
;
A
#
# COMPACT_ATOMS: atom_id res chain seq x y z
N MET A 1 -9.00 15.08 -11.79
CA MET A 1 -9.97 15.78 -10.93
C MET A 1 -9.22 16.83 -10.10
N LYS A 2 -9.47 18.12 -10.33
CA LYS A 2 -9.01 19.19 -9.41
C LYS A 2 -10.01 19.25 -8.26
N GLY A 3 -9.82 18.41 -7.24
CA GLY A 3 -10.70 18.30 -6.07
C GLY A 3 -10.04 18.81 -4.77
N ARG A 4 -8.97 19.60 -4.89
CA ARG A 4 -8.30 20.15 -3.71
C ARG A 4 -9.10 21.37 -3.24
N PRO A 5 -9.54 21.41 -1.97
CA PRO A 5 -10.21 22.58 -1.45
C PRO A 5 -9.24 23.77 -1.43
N GLU A 6 -9.73 24.91 -1.92
CA GLU A 6 -9.01 26.19 -1.91
C GLU A 6 -9.23 26.91 -0.58
N ARG A 7 -10.43 26.75 -0.02
CA ARG A 7 -10.82 27.32 1.28
C ARG A 7 -11.69 26.32 2.04
N VAL A 8 -11.43 26.20 3.34
CA VAL A 8 -12.23 25.44 4.30
C VAL A 8 -12.47 26.34 5.50
N MET A 9 -13.73 26.53 5.88
CA MET A 9 -14.11 27.34 7.03
C MET A 9 -15.18 26.64 7.84
N GLN A 10 -15.07 26.74 9.16
CA GLN A 10 -16.15 26.37 10.06
C GLN A 10 -17.05 27.58 10.28
N ASN A 11 -18.35 27.39 10.11
CA ASN A 11 -19.39 28.39 10.31
C ASN A 11 -19.83 28.42 11.78
N GLU A 12 -20.59 29.45 12.16
CA GLU A 12 -21.11 29.61 13.54
C GLU A 12 -22.08 28.49 13.95
N ASP A 13 -22.79 27.89 12.99
CA ASP A 13 -23.68 26.75 13.19
C ASP A 13 -22.96 25.39 13.23
N ALA A 14 -21.62 25.41 13.33
CA ALA A 14 -20.71 24.26 13.28
C ALA A 14 -20.63 23.51 11.94
N SER A 15 -21.38 23.93 10.91
CA SER A 15 -21.20 23.40 9.55
C SER A 15 -19.86 23.85 8.95
N ILE A 16 -19.39 23.14 7.93
CA ILE A 16 -18.13 23.41 7.24
C ILE A 16 -18.43 23.82 5.80
N SER A 17 -18.00 25.03 5.44
CA SER A 17 -18.02 25.53 4.06
C SER A 17 -16.70 25.22 3.36
N ILE A 18 -16.78 24.56 2.20
CA ILE A 18 -15.65 24.14 1.38
C ILE A 18 -15.77 24.76 0.00
N GLN A 19 -14.74 25.50 -0.43
CA GLN A 19 -14.63 26.04 -1.77
C GLN A 19 -13.70 25.17 -2.62
N VAL A 20 -14.21 24.70 -3.77
CA VAL A 20 -13.46 23.93 -4.78
C VAL A 20 -13.68 24.60 -6.13
N GLY A 21 -12.76 25.47 -6.54
CA GLY A 21 -12.95 26.34 -7.71
C GLY A 21 -14.19 27.22 -7.54
N GLU A 22 -15.14 27.11 -8.48
CA GLU A 22 -16.41 27.85 -8.46
C GLU A 22 -17.50 27.19 -7.60
N THR A 23 -17.26 25.97 -7.10
CA THR A 23 -18.24 25.22 -6.30
C THR A 23 -18.05 25.52 -4.82
N ASN A 24 -19.15 25.87 -4.15
CA ASN A 24 -19.22 25.94 -2.69
C ASN A 24 -20.07 24.77 -2.16
N LEU A 25 -19.51 24.03 -1.22
CA LEU A 25 -20.17 22.92 -0.54
C LEU A 25 -20.33 23.25 0.94
N GLN A 26 -21.44 22.85 1.54
CA GLN A 26 -21.66 22.91 2.98
C GLN A 26 -21.89 21.49 3.50
N VAL A 27 -21.14 21.10 4.52
CA VAL A 27 -21.16 19.74 5.09
C VAL A 27 -21.09 19.80 6.61
N ASP A 28 -21.56 18.76 7.28
CA ASP A 28 -21.50 18.68 8.76
C ASP A 28 -20.16 18.16 9.28
N GLY A 29 -19.35 17.56 8.40
CA GLY A 29 -18.07 16.96 8.78
C GLY A 29 -17.10 16.82 7.61
N LEU A 30 -15.81 16.88 7.92
CA LEU A 30 -14.72 16.75 6.95
C LEU A 30 -13.77 15.63 7.37
N LEU A 31 -13.58 14.65 6.48
CA LEU A 31 -12.57 13.60 6.63
C LEU A 31 -11.34 13.92 5.75
N TYR A 32 -10.16 13.98 6.35
CA TYR A 32 -8.90 14.25 5.64
C TYR A 32 -8.09 12.96 5.42
N SER A 33 -8.21 12.37 4.22
CA SER A 33 -7.64 11.06 3.88
C SER A 33 -6.58 11.13 2.76
N ILE A 34 -5.73 12.17 2.75
CA ILE A 34 -4.74 12.40 1.68
C ILE A 34 -3.45 11.55 1.80
N GLY A 35 -3.35 10.72 2.83
CA GLY A 35 -2.19 9.87 3.09
C GLY A 35 -1.50 10.17 4.43
N ARG A 36 -0.38 9.48 4.66
CA ARG A 36 0.40 9.54 5.91
C ARG A 36 1.86 9.83 5.60
N ALA A 37 2.52 10.53 6.51
CA ALA A 37 3.96 10.77 6.47
C ALA A 37 4.66 10.07 7.64
N PRO A 38 5.92 9.61 7.46
CA PRO A 38 6.75 9.17 8.58
C PRO A 38 6.93 10.26 9.62
N ILE A 39 6.96 9.87 10.90
CA ILE A 39 7.26 10.78 12.01
C ILE A 39 8.54 10.28 12.68
N PHE A 40 9.49 11.17 12.88
CA PHE A 40 10.75 10.89 13.55
C PHE A 40 10.96 11.82 14.75
N PRO A 41 11.65 11.36 15.80
CA PRO A 41 12.18 12.26 16.81
C PRO A 41 13.20 13.21 16.19
N ASN A 42 13.25 14.44 16.69
CA ASN A 42 14.23 15.43 16.27
C ASN A 42 15.67 14.89 16.41
N GLY A 43 16.53 15.15 15.43
CA GLY A 43 17.94 14.78 15.49
C GLY A 43 18.27 13.41 14.90
N LEU A 44 17.30 12.64 14.41
CA LEU A 44 17.58 11.38 13.69
C LEU A 44 18.56 11.60 12.53
N GLU A 45 18.37 12.70 11.79
CA GLU A 45 19.23 13.14 10.70
C GLU A 45 20.68 13.40 11.13
N ARG A 46 20.93 13.69 12.41
CA ARG A 46 22.30 13.82 12.96
C ARG A 46 22.97 12.47 13.14
N VAL A 47 22.19 11.41 13.35
CA VAL A 47 22.67 10.04 13.55
C VAL A 47 22.83 9.30 12.22
N ILE A 48 21.82 9.34 11.36
CA ILE A 48 21.82 8.62 10.07
C ILE A 48 22.33 9.45 8.89
N GLY A 49 22.48 10.75 9.09
CA GLY A 49 22.80 11.73 8.06
C GLY A 49 21.55 12.19 7.30
N GLN A 50 21.44 13.49 7.01
CA GLN A 50 20.30 14.07 6.29
C GLN A 50 20.07 13.42 4.91
N ALA A 51 21.14 13.00 4.24
CA ALA A 51 21.07 12.31 2.95
C ALA A 51 20.54 10.86 3.02
N ALA A 52 20.29 10.33 4.23
CA ALA A 52 19.60 9.04 4.43
C ALA A 52 18.09 9.22 4.56
N ILE A 53 17.57 10.46 4.51
CA ILE A 53 16.14 10.76 4.41
C ILE A 53 15.77 11.01 2.95
N GLY A 54 14.71 10.36 2.49
CA GLY A 54 14.17 10.51 1.14
C GLY A 54 13.28 11.74 0.99
N LYS A 55 12.82 11.99 -0.24
CA LYS A 55 12.02 13.18 -0.56
C LYS A 55 10.63 13.15 0.09
N LYS A 56 10.09 11.96 0.37
CA LYS A 56 8.82 11.78 1.10
C LYS A 56 9.02 11.74 2.62
N GLY A 57 10.24 12.03 3.08
CA GLY A 57 10.55 12.11 4.50
C GLY A 57 10.68 10.74 5.17
N GLY A 58 10.92 9.64 4.45
CA GLY A 58 11.23 8.34 5.04
C GLY A 58 12.71 8.00 5.02
N ILE A 59 13.11 6.97 5.77
CA ILE A 59 14.50 6.46 5.78
C ILE A 59 14.77 5.69 4.50
N LEU A 60 15.84 6.05 3.81
CA LEU A 60 16.36 5.30 2.67
C LEU A 60 17.12 4.07 3.19
N VAL A 61 16.62 2.89 2.82
CA VAL A 61 17.26 1.61 3.13
C VAL A 61 17.74 0.89 1.88
N ASN A 62 18.55 -0.15 2.06
CA ASN A 62 18.81 -1.16 1.03
C ASN A 62 17.81 -2.32 1.14
N GLU A 63 17.96 -3.33 0.28
CA GLU A 63 17.11 -4.53 0.23
C GLU A 63 17.11 -5.33 1.55
N TYR A 64 18.13 -5.16 2.38
CA TYR A 64 18.25 -5.82 3.69
C TYR A 64 17.73 -4.96 4.85
N LEU A 65 16.98 -3.89 4.55
CA LEU A 65 16.37 -2.97 5.52
C LEU A 65 17.37 -2.13 6.32
N ARG A 66 18.63 -2.09 5.88
CA ARG A 66 19.68 -1.30 6.53
C ARG A 66 19.66 0.13 6.01
N ALA A 67 19.70 1.10 6.91
CA ALA A 67 19.80 2.51 6.57
C ALA A 67 21.02 2.76 5.67
N LYS A 68 20.84 3.57 4.64
CA LYS A 68 21.98 3.99 3.81
C LYS A 68 22.96 4.78 4.68
N LYS A 69 24.26 4.61 4.42
CA LYS A 69 25.40 5.29 5.10
C LYS A 69 25.73 4.85 6.52
N VAL A 70 24.81 4.24 7.29
CA VAL A 70 25.12 3.74 8.64
C VAL A 70 24.95 2.21 8.72
N LYS A 71 26.04 1.51 9.02
CA LYS A 71 26.07 0.04 8.95
C LYS A 71 25.26 -0.68 10.04
N ASN A 72 25.02 -0.01 11.17
CA ASN A 72 24.42 -0.62 12.36
C ASN A 72 22.98 -0.16 12.62
N ILE A 73 22.37 0.56 11.67
CA ILE A 73 21.00 1.08 11.80
C ILE A 73 20.13 0.46 10.74
N TYR A 74 18.96 -0.01 11.16
CA TYR A 74 17.95 -0.64 10.33
C TYR A 74 16.62 0.07 10.53
N ALA A 75 15.75 0.01 9.52
CA ALA A 75 14.43 0.60 9.55
C ALA A 75 13.40 -0.37 8.96
N CYS A 76 12.18 -0.36 9.48
CA CYS A 76 11.08 -1.23 9.04
C CYS A 76 9.74 -0.50 9.07
N GLY A 77 8.78 -0.95 8.27
CA GLY A 77 7.43 -0.40 8.24
C GLY A 77 7.34 1.00 7.67
N ASP A 78 6.37 1.77 8.17
CA ASP A 78 5.95 3.06 7.63
C ASP A 78 7.05 4.14 7.66
N CYS A 79 8.13 3.91 8.41
CA CYS A 79 9.24 4.84 8.51
C CYS A 79 10.21 4.80 7.32
N ILE A 80 10.12 3.76 6.47
CA ILE A 80 10.92 3.63 5.25
C ILE A 80 10.32 4.50 4.13
N GLU A 81 11.20 5.15 3.36
CA GLU A 81 10.82 5.95 2.19
C GLU A 81 9.96 5.13 1.20
N GLY A 82 8.71 5.56 1.00
CA GLY A 82 7.81 5.01 -0.02
C GLY A 82 7.36 3.56 0.21
N ASN A 83 7.55 3.02 1.42
CA ASN A 83 7.22 1.65 1.76
C ASN A 83 5.70 1.46 1.91
N PRO A 84 5.12 0.32 1.47
CA PRO A 84 3.74 -0.03 1.77
C PRO A 84 3.42 0.01 3.26
N GLN A 85 2.40 0.78 3.64
CA GLN A 85 2.03 1.06 5.03
C GLN A 85 1.02 0.02 5.56
N PHE A 86 1.45 -1.24 5.66
CA PHE A 86 0.63 -2.34 6.17
C PHE A 86 1.24 -2.97 7.41
N THR A 87 0.42 -3.20 8.43
CA THR A 87 0.86 -3.76 9.73
C THR A 87 1.57 -5.10 9.60
N HIS A 88 1.02 -6.02 8.79
CA HIS A 88 1.62 -7.34 8.59
C HIS A 88 2.98 -7.27 7.88
N TYR A 89 3.14 -6.30 6.97
CA TYR A 89 4.39 -6.08 6.27
C TYR A 89 5.45 -5.43 7.17
N ALA A 90 5.05 -4.40 7.94
CA ALA A 90 5.91 -3.77 8.94
C ALA A 90 6.42 -4.79 9.98
N GLY A 91 5.55 -5.66 10.49
CA GLY A 91 5.93 -6.72 11.43
C GLY A 91 6.93 -7.69 10.83
N LYS A 92 6.70 -8.14 9.59
CA LYS A 92 7.65 -9.03 8.90
C LYS A 92 8.99 -8.37 8.63
N GLN A 93 8.99 -7.09 8.27
CA GLN A 93 10.21 -6.30 8.09
C GLN A 93 10.97 -6.14 9.42
N GLY A 94 10.28 -5.94 10.54
CA GLY A 94 10.90 -5.91 11.88
C GLY A 94 11.66 -7.20 12.19
N TRP A 95 11.05 -8.36 11.89
CA TRP A 95 11.73 -9.65 12.01
C TRP A 95 12.99 -9.73 11.12
N TYR A 96 12.90 -9.28 9.86
CA TYR A 96 14.06 -9.25 8.97
C TYR A 96 15.15 -8.29 9.43
N CYS A 97 14.82 -7.14 10.02
CA CYS A 97 15.81 -6.22 10.60
C CYS A 97 16.65 -6.92 11.68
N ILE A 98 16.01 -7.58 12.64
CA ILE A 98 16.70 -8.29 13.72
C ILE A 98 17.56 -9.43 13.12
N ARG A 99 16.96 -10.23 12.23
CA ARG A 99 17.67 -11.33 11.57
C ARG A 99 18.91 -10.84 10.82
N ASN A 100 18.79 -9.75 10.06
CA ASN A 100 19.87 -9.18 9.24
C ASN A 100 20.90 -8.40 10.06
N ALA A 101 20.59 -8.02 11.29
CA ALA A 101 21.52 -7.36 12.20
C ALA A 101 22.41 -8.36 12.94
N PHE A 102 21.87 -9.53 13.34
CA PHE A 102 22.56 -10.44 14.26
C PHE A 102 22.97 -11.79 13.68
N LEU A 103 22.32 -12.27 12.62
CA LEU A 103 22.56 -13.62 12.10
C LEU A 103 23.37 -13.60 10.80
N VAL A 104 24.05 -14.73 10.54
CA VAL A 104 24.77 -14.94 9.29
C VAL A 104 23.79 -15.04 8.11
N GLY A 105 24.19 -14.47 6.98
CA GLY A 105 23.37 -14.35 5.77
C GLY A 105 22.37 -13.20 5.86
N LYS A 106 21.84 -12.77 4.71
CA LYS A 106 20.91 -11.64 4.64
C LYS A 106 19.63 -12.03 3.91
N SER A 107 18.51 -11.55 4.42
CA SER A 107 17.19 -11.74 3.82
C SER A 107 16.69 -10.44 3.25
N ASN A 108 16.19 -10.48 2.01
CA ASN A 108 15.54 -9.32 1.40
C ASN A 108 14.22 -9.04 2.12
N GLY A 109 14.08 -7.82 2.66
CA GLY A 109 12.87 -7.33 3.32
C GLY A 109 12.07 -6.32 2.49
N LEU A 110 12.50 -6.01 1.27
CA LEU A 110 11.83 -5.15 0.31
C LEU A 110 11.25 -5.98 -0.83
N VAL A 111 10.04 -6.50 -0.61
CA VAL A 111 9.27 -7.33 -1.55
C VAL A 111 7.83 -6.82 -1.62
N PRO A 112 7.61 -5.57 -2.06
CA PRO A 112 6.28 -4.93 -2.08
C PRO A 112 5.26 -5.65 -2.97
N GLU A 113 5.71 -6.41 -3.97
CA GLU A 113 4.88 -7.22 -4.86
C GLU A 113 4.23 -8.42 -4.16
N MET A 114 4.83 -8.91 -3.07
CA MET A 114 4.29 -10.02 -2.28
C MET A 114 3.41 -9.58 -1.12
N VAL A 115 3.17 -8.27 -0.98
CA VAL A 115 2.37 -7.71 0.11
C VAL A 115 0.89 -7.82 -0.25
N LEU A 116 0.13 -8.49 0.61
CA LEU A 116 -1.32 -8.57 0.50
C LEU A 116 -1.92 -7.19 0.77
N ARG A 117 -2.80 -6.73 -0.11
CA ARG A 117 -3.52 -5.46 0.00
C ARG A 117 -5.00 -5.77 0.12
N VAL A 118 -5.64 -5.22 1.15
CA VAL A 118 -7.07 -5.38 1.39
C VAL A 118 -7.70 -4.03 1.70
N THR A 119 -8.79 -3.72 1.02
CA THR A 119 -9.69 -2.62 1.31
C THR A 119 -10.97 -3.20 1.87
N PHE A 120 -11.29 -2.83 3.11
CA PHE A 120 -12.42 -3.38 3.87
C PHE A 120 -13.74 -2.64 3.54
N THR A 121 -14.13 -2.65 2.28
CA THR A 121 -15.45 -2.24 1.81
C THR A 121 -16.44 -3.41 1.87
N ALA A 122 -17.69 -3.17 1.52
CA ALA A 122 -18.69 -4.21 1.28
C ALA A 122 -19.16 -4.09 -0.20
N PRO A 123 -18.78 -5.02 -1.10
CA PRO A 123 -17.91 -6.19 -0.88
C PRO A 123 -16.45 -5.80 -0.59
N GLY A 124 -15.71 -6.72 0.03
CA GLY A 124 -14.28 -6.55 0.29
C GLY A 124 -13.48 -6.60 -0.99
N ILE A 125 -12.34 -5.90 -1.03
CA ILE A 125 -11.43 -5.92 -2.18
C ILE A 125 -10.06 -6.34 -1.68
N GLY A 126 -9.55 -7.47 -2.18
CA GLY A 126 -8.27 -8.04 -1.78
C GLY A 126 -7.40 -8.40 -2.97
N GLY A 127 -6.07 -8.33 -2.82
CA GLY A 127 -5.17 -8.87 -3.81
C GLY A 127 -3.70 -8.84 -3.45
N VAL A 128 -2.92 -9.66 -4.15
CA VAL A 128 -1.46 -9.79 -4.02
C VAL A 128 -0.83 -9.97 -5.39
N GLY A 129 0.43 -9.57 -5.56
CA GLY A 129 1.14 -9.66 -6.83
C GLY A 129 0.94 -8.44 -7.73
N PHE A 130 1.15 -8.65 -9.04
CA PHE A 130 1.03 -7.60 -10.06
C PHE A 130 -0.40 -7.07 -10.17
N ALA A 131 -0.51 -5.75 -10.37
CA ALA A 131 -1.78 -5.09 -10.56
C ALA A 131 -2.35 -5.32 -11.96
N THR A 132 -1.54 -5.59 -12.99
CA THR A 132 -2.05 -5.89 -14.33
C THR A 132 -1.17 -6.89 -15.08
N VAL A 133 -1.71 -7.43 -16.18
CA VAL A 133 -0.95 -8.31 -17.10
C VAL A 133 0.19 -7.52 -17.75
N GLU A 134 -0.03 -6.25 -18.07
CA GLU A 134 0.97 -5.35 -18.65
C GLU A 134 2.13 -5.12 -17.69
N GLU A 135 1.84 -4.91 -16.39
CA GLU A 135 2.86 -4.80 -15.35
C GLU A 135 3.68 -6.10 -15.25
N ALA A 136 3.02 -7.26 -15.25
CA ALA A 136 3.71 -8.54 -15.24
C ALA A 136 4.61 -8.71 -16.48
N ARG A 137 4.13 -8.37 -17.68
CA ARG A 137 4.91 -8.43 -18.93
C ARG A 137 6.09 -7.44 -18.95
N ALA A 138 5.93 -6.28 -18.30
CA ALA A 138 7.02 -5.32 -18.12
C ALA A 138 8.10 -5.84 -17.16
N LYS A 139 7.74 -6.76 -16.25
CA LYS A 139 8.62 -7.44 -15.28
C LYS A 139 9.07 -8.83 -15.76
N ASP A 140 9.28 -8.97 -17.06
CA ASP A 140 9.77 -10.18 -17.75
C ASP A 140 8.83 -11.39 -17.82
N PHE A 141 7.59 -11.29 -17.33
CA PHE A 141 6.58 -12.35 -17.51
C PHE A 141 5.84 -12.17 -18.85
N LYS A 142 6.56 -12.32 -19.97
CA LYS A 142 6.04 -12.03 -21.33
C LYS A 142 4.79 -12.82 -21.71
N LYS A 143 4.66 -14.05 -21.19
CA LYS A 143 3.50 -14.93 -21.41
C LYS A 143 2.40 -14.73 -20.37
N ALA A 144 2.42 -13.64 -19.61
CA ALA A 144 1.39 -13.40 -18.62
C ALA A 144 0.00 -13.28 -19.27
N VAL A 145 -0.98 -13.94 -18.65
CA VAL A 145 -2.40 -13.92 -19.02
C VAL A 145 -3.25 -13.77 -17.76
N ALA A 146 -4.42 -13.15 -17.91
CA ALA A 146 -5.40 -13.07 -16.83
C ALA A 146 -6.52 -14.10 -17.06
N ILE A 147 -6.86 -14.84 -16.00
CA ILE A 147 -8.07 -15.66 -15.92
C ILE A 147 -9.02 -14.96 -14.96
N ARG A 148 -10.29 -14.86 -15.36
CA ARG A 148 -11.31 -14.13 -14.62
C ARG A 148 -12.52 -15.03 -14.41
N LYS A 149 -13.11 -14.95 -13.22
CA LYS A 149 -14.39 -15.59 -12.91
C LYS A 149 -15.33 -14.58 -12.28
N HIS A 150 -16.57 -14.59 -12.79
CA HIS A 150 -17.68 -13.86 -12.21
C HIS A 150 -18.35 -14.70 -11.12
N GLY A 151 -19.00 -14.05 -10.15
CA GLY A 151 -19.66 -14.69 -9.01
C GLY A 151 -20.77 -15.67 -9.40
N THR A 152 -21.38 -15.48 -10.57
CA THR A 152 -22.36 -16.42 -11.16
C THR A 152 -21.80 -17.82 -11.42
N HIS A 153 -20.48 -18.00 -11.40
CA HIS A 153 -19.81 -19.30 -11.54
C HIS A 153 -19.19 -19.80 -10.22
N ILE A 154 -19.61 -19.24 -9.09
CA ILE A 154 -19.12 -19.57 -7.75
C ILE A 154 -20.34 -19.92 -6.89
N ASP A 155 -20.51 -21.22 -6.60
CA ASP A 155 -21.68 -21.72 -5.88
C ASP A 155 -21.94 -20.96 -4.57
N ARG A 156 -20.88 -20.66 -3.81
CA ARG A 156 -21.02 -19.91 -2.56
C ARG A 156 -21.54 -18.49 -2.77
N ALA A 157 -21.06 -17.79 -3.80
CA ALA A 157 -21.52 -16.43 -4.10
C ALA A 157 -22.98 -16.44 -4.56
N VAL A 158 -23.43 -17.48 -5.27
CA VAL A 158 -24.85 -17.65 -5.64
C VAL A 158 -25.71 -17.97 -4.41
N CYS A 159 -25.24 -18.85 -3.53
CA CYS A 159 -25.96 -19.18 -2.29
C CYS A 159 -26.12 -17.98 -1.35
N ASP A 160 -25.17 -17.05 -1.37
CA ASP A 160 -25.15 -15.85 -0.52
C ASP A 160 -25.72 -14.59 -1.20
N ASP A 161 -26.26 -14.72 -2.43
CA ASP A 161 -26.78 -13.59 -3.24
C ASP A 161 -25.73 -12.49 -3.54
N GLU A 162 -24.46 -12.90 -3.64
CA GLU A 162 -23.31 -12.05 -3.96
C GLU A 162 -22.74 -12.30 -5.37
N ASN A 163 -23.46 -13.04 -6.22
CA ASN A 163 -22.98 -13.44 -7.54
C ASN A 163 -22.74 -12.27 -8.50
N GLU A 164 -23.41 -11.13 -8.31
CA GLU A 164 -23.22 -9.91 -9.09
C GLU A 164 -22.07 -9.03 -8.56
N THR A 165 -21.73 -9.18 -7.28
CA THR A 165 -20.69 -8.38 -6.60
C THR A 165 -19.36 -9.12 -6.45
N THR A 166 -19.35 -10.43 -6.74
CA THR A 166 -18.17 -11.27 -6.62
C THR A 166 -17.39 -11.38 -7.94
N TYR A 167 -16.09 -11.17 -7.87
CA TYR A 167 -15.18 -11.27 -9.00
C TYR A 167 -13.80 -11.75 -8.56
N ILE A 168 -13.25 -12.73 -9.28
CA ILE A 168 -11.90 -13.25 -9.04
C ILE A 168 -11.06 -13.08 -10.31
N GLU A 169 -9.84 -12.57 -10.15
CA GLU A 169 -8.85 -12.50 -11.23
C GLU A 169 -7.52 -13.14 -10.78
N LEU A 170 -6.98 -14.02 -11.62
CA LEU A 170 -5.66 -14.62 -11.46
C LEU A 170 -4.78 -14.20 -12.64
N ILE A 171 -3.55 -13.75 -12.35
CA ILE A 171 -2.54 -13.54 -13.39
C ILE A 171 -1.57 -14.71 -13.34
N LEU A 172 -1.42 -15.41 -14.47
CA LEU A 172 -0.57 -16.58 -14.62
C LEU A 172 0.52 -16.30 -15.67
N SER A 173 1.74 -16.80 -15.43
CA SER A 173 2.79 -16.91 -16.45
C SER A 173 3.50 -18.24 -16.28
N ASP A 174 3.69 -18.97 -17.38
CA ASP A 174 4.40 -20.26 -17.42
C ASP A 174 3.87 -21.26 -16.37
N GLY A 175 2.54 -21.33 -16.26
CA GLY A 175 1.86 -22.23 -15.33
C GLY A 175 1.94 -21.82 -13.84
N LYS A 176 2.51 -20.65 -13.52
CA LYS A 176 2.64 -20.16 -12.13
C LYS A 176 1.82 -18.90 -11.90
N SER A 177 1.20 -18.81 -10.72
CA SER A 177 0.54 -17.59 -10.26
C SER A 177 1.55 -16.46 -10.02
N LYS A 178 1.16 -15.27 -10.47
CA LYS A 178 1.90 -14.01 -10.34
C LYS A 178 1.07 -12.94 -9.65
N ALA A 179 -0.26 -13.09 -9.67
CA ALA A 179 -1.17 -12.27 -8.89
C ALA A 179 -2.49 -13.00 -8.65
N ALA A 180 -3.14 -12.65 -7.56
CA ALA A 180 -4.53 -13.01 -7.29
C ALA A 180 -5.26 -11.79 -6.76
N LYS A 181 -6.49 -11.59 -7.24
CA LYS A 181 -7.39 -10.53 -6.79
C LYS A 181 -8.78 -11.09 -6.59
N ILE A 182 -9.45 -10.59 -5.58
CA ILE A 182 -10.82 -10.91 -5.24
C ILE A 182 -11.57 -9.64 -4.90
N ILE A 183 -12.80 -9.57 -5.39
CA ILE A 183 -13.85 -8.67 -4.93
C ILE A 183 -14.98 -9.60 -4.49
N GLY A 184 -15.49 -9.46 -3.28
CA GLY A 184 -16.51 -10.35 -2.73
C GLY A 184 -16.56 -10.31 -1.20
N GLY A 185 -17.60 -10.89 -0.62
CA GLY A 185 -17.77 -11.13 0.81
C GLY A 185 -17.24 -12.49 1.26
#